data_AF-A0A661M8S1-F1
#
_entry.id   AF-A0A661M8S1-F1
#
_cell.length_a   1.000
_cell.length_b   1.000
_cell.length_c   1.000
_cell.angle_alpha   90.00
_cell.angle_beta   90.00
_cell.angle_gamma   90.00
#
_symmetry.space_group_name_H-M   'P 1'
#
loop_
_entity.id
_entity.type
_entity.pdbx_description
1 polymer ?
#
loop_
_entity_poly.entity_id
_entity_poly.type
_entity_poly.pdbx_seq_one_letter_code
_entity_poly.pdbx_strand_id
1 'polypeptide(L)' 'MTERNQTAQHPLWARVLAGLVLVLSLVYIGNPTGGVAELFLDNVPGIGNLDEGAAAYLALMALRYLGVRVPGIGDHRE' A
#
# COMPACT_ATOMS: atom_id res chain seq x y z
N MET A 1 34.32 1.32 2.06
CA MET A 1 32.90 1.11 2.38
C MET A 1 32.06 1.61 1.22
N THR A 2 31.65 0.73 0.31
CA THR A 2 30.72 1.06 -0.78
C THR A 2 29.41 0.38 -0.44
N GLU A 3 28.53 1.10 0.26
CA GLU A 3 27.14 0.68 0.45
C GLU A 3 26.49 0.66 -0.94
N ARG A 4 26.50 -0.51 -1.58
CA ARG A 4 25.57 -0.79 -2.66
C ARG A 4 24.18 -0.69 -2.04
N ASN A 5 23.51 0.43 -2.26
CA ASN A 5 22.06 0.53 -2.14
C ASN A 5 21.47 -0.55 -3.04
N GLN A 6 21.25 -1.73 -2.47
CA GLN A 6 20.61 -2.86 -3.14
C GLN A 6 19.12 -2.54 -3.20
N THR A 7 18.75 -1.63 -4.09
CA THR A 7 17.42 -1.73 -4.70
C THR A 7 17.46 -3.06 -5.44
N ALA A 8 16.88 -4.10 -4.84
CA ALA A 8 16.69 -5.37 -5.52
C ALA A 8 16.08 -5.03 -6.89
N GLN A 9 16.77 -5.37 -7.99
CA GLN A 9 16.29 -5.06 -9.33
C GLN A 9 15.05 -5.93 -9.58
N HIS A 10 13.90 -5.44 -9.13
CA HIS A 10 12.64 -6.08 -9.35
C HIS A 10 12.33 -6.04 -10.86
N PRO A 11 11.87 -7.15 -11.43
CA PRO A 11 11.57 -7.20 -12.85
C PRO A 11 10.46 -6.20 -13.20
N LEU A 12 10.50 -5.66 -14.43
CA LEU A 12 9.62 -4.56 -14.85
C LEU A 12 8.13 -4.87 -14.62
N TRP A 13 7.70 -6.10 -14.90
CA TRP A 13 6.33 -6.54 -14.70
C TRP A 13 5.89 -6.40 -13.23
N ALA A 14 6.77 -6.71 -12.28
CA ALA A 14 6.44 -6.64 -10.87
C ALA A 14 6.36 -5.19 -10.37
N ARG A 15 7.18 -4.29 -10.93
CA ARG A 15 7.07 -2.85 -10.69
C ARG A 15 5.77 -2.28 -11.26
N VAL A 16 5.37 -2.73 -12.45
CA VAL A 16 4.08 -2.35 -13.05
C VAL A 16 2.92 -2.82 -12.18
N LEU A 17 2.95 -4.08 -11.71
CA LEU A 17 1.94 -4.58 -10.78
C LEU A 17 1.90 -3.80 -9.47
N ALA A 18 3.06 -3.49 -8.87
CA ALA A 18 3.11 -2.66 -7.67
C ALA A 18 2.53 -1.27 -7.89
N GLY A 19 2.81 -0.64 -9.05
CA GLY A 19 2.20 0.63 -9.44
C GLY A 19 0.68 0.53 -9.59
N LEU A 20 0.17 -0.55 -10.20
CA LEU A 20 -1.26 -0.79 -10.33
C LEU A 20 -1.94 -0.96 -8.96
N VAL A 21 -1.34 -1.77 -8.08
CA VAL A 21 -1.81 -1.97 -6.70
C VAL A 21 -1.86 -0.65 -5.95
N LEU A 22 -0.82 0.18 -6.05
CA LEU A 22 -0.78 1.50 -5.43
C LEU A 22 -1.94 2.39 -5.91
N VAL A 23 -2.18 2.45 -7.22
CA VAL A 23 -3.27 3.27 -7.78
C VAL A 23 -4.63 2.77 -7.31
N LEU A 24 -4.87 1.45 -7.35
CA LEU A 24 -6.13 0.86 -6.92
C LEU A 24 -6.39 1.12 -5.43
N SER A 25 -5.38 0.95 -4.58
CA SER A 25 -5.45 1.24 -3.15
C SER A 25 -5.79 2.71 -2.87
N LEU A 26 -5.18 3.65 -3.58
CA LEU A 26 -5.45 5.07 -3.41
C LEU A 26 -6.85 5.46 -3.90
N VAL A 27 -7.32 4.88 -5.00
CA VAL A 27 -8.69 5.07 -5.50
C VAL A 27 -9.72 4.52 -4.52
N TYR A 28 -9.43 3.38 -3.89
CA TYR A 28 -10.28 2.76 -2.87
C TYR A 28 -10.45 3.67 -1.65
N ILE A 29 -9.34 4.09 -1.03
CA ILE A 29 -9.35 4.99 0.14
C ILE A 29 -9.96 6.36 -0.21
N GLY A 30 -9.69 6.86 -1.41
CA GLY A 30 -10.21 8.14 -1.90
C GLY A 30 -11.70 8.12 -2.25
N ASN A 31 -12.31 6.94 -2.32
CA ASN A 31 -13.73 6.75 -2.56
C ASN A 31 -14.40 5.97 -1.42
N PRO A 32 -14.55 6.57 -0.23
CA PRO A 32 -15.13 5.91 0.97
C PRO A 32 -16.63 5.60 0.84
N THR A 33 -17.24 5.86 -0.33
CA THR A 33 -18.65 5.58 -0.63
C THR A 33 -18.81 4.63 -1.83
N GLY A 34 -17.68 4.13 -2.38
CA GLY A 34 -17.62 3.33 -3.61
C GLY A 34 -17.72 1.82 -3.43
N GLY A 35 -17.83 1.34 -2.19
CA GLY A 35 -18.10 -0.05 -1.86
C GLY A 35 -19.57 -0.42 -2.11
N VAL A 36 -20.04 -0.41 -3.36
CA VAL A 36 -21.43 -0.81 -3.70
C VAL A 36 -21.69 -2.32 -3.43
N ALA A 37 -20.76 -3.05 -2.84
CA ALA A 37 -20.94 -4.40 -2.35
C ALA A 37 -20.03 -4.68 -1.14
N GLU A 38 -20.34 -4.09 0.02
CA GLU A 38 -19.77 -4.46 1.31
C GLU A 38 -20.22 -5.90 1.68
N LEU A 39 -19.44 -6.88 1.22
CA LEU A 39 -19.64 -8.31 1.50
C LEU A 39 -19.18 -8.72 2.91
N PHE A 40 -18.46 -7.83 3.60
CA PHE A 40 -17.95 -8.01 4.96
C PHE A 40 -18.72 -7.12 5.95
N LEU A 41 -18.63 -7.43 7.26
CA LEU A 41 -19.29 -6.74 8.38
C LEU A 41 -18.78 -5.29 8.59
N ASP A 42 -18.77 -4.48 7.54
CA ASP A 42 -18.18 -3.15 7.49
C ASP A 42 -19.13 -2.04 7.97
N ASN A 43 -20.33 -2.43 8.39
CA ASN A 43 -21.37 -1.59 8.97
C ASN A 43 -21.34 -1.53 10.51
N VAL A 44 -20.31 -2.11 11.16
CA VAL A 44 -20.12 -2.03 12.61
C VAL A 44 -19.25 -0.81 12.98
N PRO A 45 -19.79 0.19 13.69
CA PRO A 45 -19.02 1.36 14.12
C PRO A 45 -17.78 0.94 14.92
N GLY A 46 -16.59 1.39 14.52
CA GLY A 46 -15.32 1.10 15.17
C GLY A 46 -14.53 -0.09 14.61
N ILE A 47 -15.16 -0.97 13.81
CA ILE A 47 -14.50 -2.11 13.12
C ILE A 47 -14.65 -2.00 11.60
N GLY A 48 -15.70 -1.32 11.14
CA GLY A 48 -16.13 -1.32 9.76
C GLY A 48 -15.42 -0.33 8.85
N ASN A 49 -14.08 -0.39 8.81
CA ASN A 49 -13.23 0.21 7.77
C ASN A 49 -11.94 -0.64 7.59
N LEU A 50 -12.06 -1.95 7.77
CA LEU A 50 -10.89 -2.84 7.86
C LEU A 50 -10.22 -3.00 6.49
N ASP A 51 -11.02 -2.99 5.45
CA ASP A 51 -10.65 -2.97 4.05
C ASP A 51 -10.01 -1.64 3.63
N GLU A 52 -10.43 -0.46 4.12
CA GLU A 52 -9.66 0.78 3.91
C GLU A 52 -8.29 0.71 4.61
N GLY A 53 -8.23 0.13 5.81
CA GLY A 53 -6.98 -0.14 6.51
C GLY A 53 -6.05 -1.08 5.71
N ALA A 54 -6.61 -2.14 5.13
CA ALA A 54 -5.89 -3.05 4.25
C ALA A 54 -5.42 -2.35 2.95
N ALA A 55 -6.27 -1.52 2.35
CA ALA A 55 -5.92 -0.71 1.19
C ALA A 55 -4.77 0.25 1.50
N ALA A 56 -4.79 0.90 2.67
CA ALA A 56 -3.72 1.79 3.12
C ALA A 56 -2.40 1.02 3.33
N TYR A 57 -2.47 -0.16 3.94
CA TYR A 57 -1.30 -1.03 4.11
C TYR A 57 -0.71 -1.46 2.77
N LEU A 58 -1.55 -1.87 1.81
CA LEU A 58 -1.12 -2.26 0.47
C LEU A 58 -0.48 -1.08 -0.29
N ALA A 59 -1.02 0.13 -0.17
CA ALA A 59 -0.41 1.33 -0.74
C ALA A 59 1.00 1.57 -0.18
N LEU A 60 1.18 1.47 1.14
CA LEU A 60 2.48 1.65 1.80
C LEU A 60 3.49 0.58 1.36
N MET A 61 3.06 -0.68 1.26
CA MET A 61 3.92 -1.77 0.79
C MET A 61 4.30 -1.60 -0.69
N ALA A 62 3.37 -1.15 -1.53
CA ALA A 62 3.65 -0.86 -2.94
C ALA A 62 4.64 0.31 -3.10
N LEU A 63 4.50 1.37 -2.31
CA LEU A 63 5.45 2.49 -2.27
C LEU A 63 6.86 2.00 -1.88
N ARG A 64 6.96 1.18 -0.83
CA ARG A 64 8.23 0.59 -0.41
C ARG A 64 8.83 -0.30 -1.50
N TYR A 65 8.01 -1.12 -2.16
CA TYR A 65 8.44 -1.98 -3.27
C TYR A 65 8.96 -1.18 -4.47
N LEU A 66 8.37 -0.02 -4.74
CA LEU A 66 8.80 0.90 -5.78
C LEU A 66 10.04 1.74 -5.39
N GLY A 67 10.54 1.58 -4.16
CA GLY A 67 11.70 2.31 -3.65
C GLY A 67 11.37 3.72 -3.13
N VAL A 68 10.09 4.05 -2.95
CA VAL A 68 9.67 5.31 -2.34
C VAL A 68 9.83 5.20 -0.82
N ARG A 69 10.62 6.13 -0.25
CA ARG A 69 10.75 6.22 1.21
C ARG A 69 9.56 6.94 1.80
N VAL A 70 8.85 6.27 2.70
CA VAL A 70 7.75 6.85 3.48
C VAL A 70 8.30 7.30 4.83
N PRO A 71 8.29 8.61 5.16
CA PRO A 71 8.74 9.10 6.45
C PRO A 71 7.95 8.46 7.60
N GLY A 72 8.63 8.00 8.65
CA GLY A 72 8.01 7.40 9.84
C GLY A 72 7.68 5.91 9.73
N ILE A 73 7.89 5.27 8.57
CA ILE A 73 7.74 3.82 8.39
C ILE A 73 9.08 3.21 7.97
N GLY A 74 9.73 2.51 8.90
CA GLY A 74 10.81 1.57 8.59
C GLY A 74 12.20 2.15 8.27
N ASP A 75 12.65 3.19 8.96
CA ASP A 75 14.08 3.59 9.00
C ASP A 75 14.56 3.65 10.47
N HIS A 76 14.46 2.52 11.18
CA HIS A 76 15.28 2.33 12.38
C HIS A 76 16.66 1.92 11.90
N ARG A 77 17.53 2.92 11.72
CA ARG A 77 18.97 2.70 11.62
C ARG A 77 19.48 2.48 13.04
N GLU A 78 19.62 1.21 13.41
CA GLU A 78 20.52 0.78 14.48
C GLU A 78 21.96 0.70 13.96
#